data_AF-A0A939UVP5-F1
#
_entry.id   AF-A0A939UVP5-F1
#
_cell.length_a   1.000
_cell.length_b   1.000
_cell.length_c   1.000
_cell.angle_alpha   90.00
_cell.angle_beta   90.00
_cell.angle_gamma   90.00
#
_symmetry.space_group_name_H-M   'P 1'
#
loop_
_entity.id
_entity.type
_entity.pdbx_description
1 polymer ?
#
loop_
_entity_poly.entity_id
_entity_poly.type
_entity_poly.pdbx_seq_one_letter_code
_entity_poly.pdbx_strand_id
1 'polypeptide(L)'
;MNAAVLVMGGSETTITGGTIESDAFGANGIFCYGGNGGMNGAAGDGTAVTVRDVTITTTGAGSGGIMTTGGGIMKAYDLTVTTSGQSSAPIRTDRGGGTVYVEGGTFTSNGLGSPAVYSTAQITVKGAELVSNLSEGVCIEGKNSVTLIDCDLTANNTRMNSFASFLDTIMIYQSMSGDADSGTSAFTMTGGSLTSRSGHVFHVTNTTTVITLDNVNIVNEDAEGVLLSVCDDGWSGASNIATLNAANQTLEGRILVGSNSTLTLSLTNGSSFTGTIDGNITNAKGAVVSTEVGNVSVTIDSSSTWTLTGDTYISWFSGDASRVISNGCTLYVNGTALTGVS
;
A
#
# COMPACT_ATOMS: atom_id res chain seq x y z
N MET A 1 -5.84 17.43 19.43
CA MET A 1 -5.36 18.03 18.16
C MET A 1 -4.16 18.89 18.50
N ASN A 2 -2.98 18.56 17.99
CA ASN A 2 -1.75 19.31 18.23
C ASN A 2 -0.97 19.40 16.91
N ALA A 3 -0.43 20.57 16.60
CA ALA A 3 0.36 20.82 15.40
C ALA A 3 1.15 22.13 15.51
N ALA A 4 2.24 22.27 14.77
CA ALA A 4 2.93 23.55 14.60
C ALA A 4 2.07 24.53 13.79
N VAL A 5 1.37 24.04 12.76
CA VAL A 5 0.34 24.80 12.03
C VAL A 5 -0.96 24.02 12.02
N LEU A 6 -2.01 24.61 12.60
CA LEU A 6 -3.36 24.04 12.62
C LEU A 6 -4.31 24.91 11.78
N VAL A 7 -5.02 24.29 10.83
CA VAL A 7 -6.01 24.94 9.97
C VAL A 7 -7.35 24.20 10.09
N MET A 8 -8.42 24.95 10.38
CA MET A 8 -9.78 24.42 10.63
C MET A 8 -10.86 25.49 10.41
N GLY A 9 -12.13 25.09 10.50
CA GLY A 9 -13.28 26.01 10.57
C GLY A 9 -13.69 26.59 9.22
N GLY A 10 -13.58 25.79 8.15
CA GLY A 10 -13.87 26.18 6.77
C GLY A 10 -12.85 27.14 6.17
N SER A 11 -11.66 27.25 6.78
CA SER A 11 -10.64 28.21 6.36
C SER A 11 -9.83 27.70 5.16
N GLU A 12 -9.46 28.60 4.25
CA GLU A 12 -8.49 28.35 3.19
C GLU A 12 -7.15 29.01 3.53
N THR A 13 -6.07 28.23 3.61
CA THR A 13 -4.73 28.75 3.98
C THR A 13 -3.71 28.38 2.91
N THR A 14 -2.87 29.35 2.54
CA THR A 14 -1.69 29.11 1.68
C THR A 14 -0.41 29.37 2.48
N ILE A 15 0.53 28.41 2.42
CA ILE A 15 1.85 28.48 3.03
C ILE A 15 2.89 28.33 1.90
N THR A 16 3.89 29.19 1.86
CA THR A 16 4.93 29.15 0.81
C THR A 16 6.28 29.47 1.41
N GLY A 17 7.25 28.58 1.22
CA GLY A 17 8.60 28.73 1.73
C GLY A 17 8.72 28.53 3.25
N GLY A 18 9.98 28.41 3.69
CA GLY A 18 10.34 28.39 5.11
C GLY A 18 10.44 26.99 5.71
N THR A 19 10.59 26.96 7.04
CA THR A 19 10.81 25.75 7.81
C THR A 19 9.77 25.64 8.92
N ILE A 20 9.20 24.44 9.09
CA ILE A 20 8.31 24.08 10.19
C ILE A 20 8.96 22.94 10.98
N GLU A 21 9.18 23.14 12.27
CA GLU A 21 9.77 22.14 13.16
C GLU A 21 8.84 21.84 14.33
N SER A 22 8.79 20.58 14.73
CA SER A 22 8.04 20.15 15.90
C SER A 22 8.62 18.90 16.56
N ASP A 23 8.94 18.98 17.84
CA ASP A 23 9.48 17.87 18.64
C ASP A 23 8.50 17.35 19.70
N ALA A 24 7.36 18.02 19.86
CA ALA A 24 6.37 17.66 20.87
C ALA A 24 5.57 16.41 20.49
N PHE A 25 5.17 15.64 21.50
CA PHE A 25 4.30 14.47 21.33
C PHE A 25 2.97 14.87 20.66
N GLY A 26 2.63 14.16 19.58
CA GLY A 26 1.40 14.33 18.80
C GLY A 26 1.33 15.61 17.97
N ALA A 27 2.40 16.40 17.90
CA ALA A 27 2.38 17.76 17.34
C ALA A 27 2.80 17.80 15.86
N ASN A 28 1.90 17.43 14.95
CA ASN A 28 2.19 17.38 13.51
C ASN A 28 2.77 18.68 12.95
N GLY A 29 3.51 18.62 11.83
CA GLY A 29 4.00 19.82 11.15
C GLY A 29 2.85 20.73 10.70
N ILE A 30 1.99 20.21 9.82
CA ILE A 30 0.77 20.90 9.36
C ILE A 30 -0.41 19.96 9.56
N PHE A 31 -1.48 20.45 10.20
CA PHE A 31 -2.74 19.72 10.36
C PHE A 31 -3.90 20.50 9.73
N CYS A 32 -4.47 19.96 8.66
CA CYS A 32 -5.72 20.37 8.06
C CYS A 32 -6.91 19.53 8.60
N TYR A 33 -7.82 20.15 9.35
CA TYR A 33 -9.01 19.48 9.88
C TYR A 33 -10.30 20.04 9.26
N GLY A 34 -11.03 19.20 8.52
CA GLY A 34 -12.26 19.57 7.82
C GLY A 34 -13.55 19.53 8.63
N GLY A 35 -13.51 19.28 9.95
CA GLY A 35 -14.70 19.51 10.78
C GLY A 35 -15.88 18.52 10.66
N ASN A 36 -15.78 17.41 9.91
CA ASN A 36 -16.90 16.44 9.78
C ASN A 36 -17.15 15.54 11.03
N GLY A 37 -16.48 15.81 12.14
CA GLY A 37 -16.65 15.05 13.40
C GLY A 37 -16.07 13.64 13.38
N GLY A 38 -15.19 13.31 12.42
CA GLY A 38 -14.62 11.98 12.28
C GLY A 38 -15.56 10.99 11.57
N MET A 39 -16.64 11.47 10.95
CA MET A 39 -17.57 10.64 10.21
C MET A 39 -17.01 10.34 8.82
N ASN A 40 -16.54 9.12 8.60
CA ASN A 40 -15.94 8.70 7.34
C ASN A 40 -16.92 8.83 6.17
N GLY A 41 -16.50 9.51 5.11
CA GLY A 41 -17.34 9.77 3.93
C GLY A 41 -18.34 10.92 4.10
N ALA A 42 -18.43 11.55 5.27
CA ALA A 42 -19.17 12.80 5.43
C ALA A 42 -18.36 13.97 4.86
N ALA A 43 -19.06 14.93 4.26
CA ALA A 43 -18.44 16.17 3.79
C ALA A 43 -17.84 16.96 4.96
N GLY A 44 -16.66 17.54 4.75
CA GLY A 44 -16.08 18.53 5.64
C GLY A 44 -16.75 19.90 5.50
N ASP A 45 -16.27 20.86 6.29
CA ASP A 45 -16.65 22.27 6.32
C ASP A 45 -15.99 23.12 5.23
N GLY A 46 -15.18 22.50 4.37
CA GLY A 46 -14.42 23.16 3.29
C GLY A 46 -13.02 23.61 3.68
N THR A 47 -12.52 23.29 4.88
CA THR A 47 -11.14 23.63 5.27
C THR A 47 -10.13 23.07 4.27
N ALA A 48 -9.27 23.96 3.76
CA ALA A 48 -8.26 23.62 2.77
C ALA A 48 -6.90 24.25 3.09
N VAL A 49 -5.84 23.47 2.90
CA VAL A 49 -4.46 23.92 2.98
C VAL A 49 -3.77 23.72 1.63
N THR A 50 -3.12 24.77 1.16
CA THR A 50 -2.16 24.70 0.06
C THR A 50 -0.78 25.04 0.59
N VAL A 51 0.19 24.14 0.45
CA VAL A 51 1.56 24.33 0.95
C VAL A 51 2.57 24.10 -0.17
N ARG A 52 3.56 24.99 -0.29
CA ARG A 52 4.59 24.95 -1.34
C ARG A 52 5.98 25.24 -0.80
N ASP A 53 7.00 24.52 -1.27
CA ASP A 53 8.41 24.83 -1.03
C ASP A 53 8.78 24.91 0.47
N VAL A 54 8.14 24.09 1.32
CA VAL A 54 8.36 24.10 2.77
C VAL A 54 9.18 22.89 3.19
N THR A 55 10.15 23.12 4.09
CA THR A 55 10.82 22.05 4.83
C THR A 55 10.09 21.79 6.14
N ILE A 56 9.70 20.54 6.39
CA ILE A 56 9.01 20.12 7.61
C ILE A 56 9.84 19.04 8.31
N THR A 57 10.17 19.25 9.58
CA THR A 57 10.86 18.26 10.42
C THR A 57 10.05 17.98 11.67
N THR A 58 9.71 16.71 11.92
CA THR A 58 9.06 16.31 13.16
C THR A 58 9.76 15.14 13.86
N THR A 59 9.90 15.22 15.20
CA THR A 59 10.64 14.20 15.97
C THR A 59 9.84 13.57 17.11
N GLY A 60 8.77 14.20 17.59
CA GLY A 60 7.92 13.66 18.65
C GLY A 60 7.12 12.44 18.19
N ALA A 61 6.83 11.49 19.09
CA ALA A 61 5.94 10.38 18.76
C ALA A 61 4.52 10.87 18.46
N GLY A 62 3.84 10.25 17.48
CA GLY A 62 2.54 10.68 16.96
C GLY A 62 2.56 11.97 16.14
N SER A 63 3.75 12.51 15.81
CA SER A 63 3.95 13.79 15.16
C SER A 63 4.23 13.62 13.66
N GLY A 64 3.18 13.52 12.84
CA GLY A 64 3.33 13.39 11.38
C GLY A 64 3.79 14.68 10.70
N GLY A 65 4.12 14.59 9.41
CA GLY A 65 4.49 15.75 8.59
C GLY A 65 3.27 16.61 8.25
N ILE A 66 2.57 16.23 7.17
CA ILE A 66 1.27 16.79 6.80
C ILE A 66 0.16 15.81 7.20
N MET A 67 -0.80 16.29 7.99
CA MET A 67 -1.94 15.51 8.47
C MET A 67 -3.24 16.11 7.94
N THR A 68 -4.08 15.27 7.33
CA THR A 68 -5.41 15.69 6.83
C THR A 68 -6.48 14.78 7.38
N THR A 69 -7.48 15.34 8.05
CA THR A 69 -8.57 14.57 8.65
C THR A 69 -9.89 15.32 8.61
N GLY A 70 -10.98 14.65 9.00
CA GLY A 70 -12.28 15.29 9.14
C GLY A 70 -12.89 15.80 7.83
N GLY A 71 -12.50 15.25 6.68
CA GLY A 71 -12.95 15.74 5.37
C GLY A 71 -12.17 16.96 4.85
N GLY A 72 -11.00 17.25 5.44
CA GLY A 72 -10.14 18.36 5.00
C GLY A 72 -9.49 18.13 3.63
N ILE A 73 -8.99 19.20 3.03
CA ILE A 73 -8.36 19.19 1.70
C ILE A 73 -6.92 19.68 1.82
N MET A 74 -5.95 18.85 1.45
CA MET A 74 -4.53 19.21 1.42
C MET A 74 -3.98 19.18 0.00
N LYS A 75 -3.32 20.26 -0.41
CA LYS A 75 -2.55 20.34 -1.66
C LYS A 75 -1.11 20.73 -1.33
N ALA A 76 -0.19 19.80 -1.48
CA ALA A 76 1.23 19.98 -1.17
C ALA A 76 2.07 19.93 -2.45
N TYR A 77 3.01 20.87 -2.59
CA TYR A 77 3.88 20.97 -3.74
C TYR A 77 5.33 21.15 -3.29
N ASP A 78 6.23 20.30 -3.80
CA ASP A 78 7.68 20.42 -3.60
C ASP A 78 8.11 20.57 -2.13
N LEU A 79 7.53 19.74 -1.25
CA LEU A 79 7.90 19.73 0.16
C LEU A 79 9.15 18.88 0.43
N THR A 80 9.90 19.24 1.45
CA THR A 80 10.91 18.34 2.04
C THR A 80 10.45 17.98 3.45
N VAL A 81 9.98 16.76 3.65
CA VAL A 81 9.40 16.32 4.93
C VAL A 81 10.22 15.19 5.53
N THR A 82 10.69 15.36 6.76
CA THR A 82 11.37 14.31 7.52
C THR A 82 10.70 14.09 8.86
N THR A 83 10.34 12.84 9.15
CA THR A 83 9.75 12.46 10.43
C THR A 83 10.57 11.35 11.11
N SER A 84 10.62 11.37 12.44
CA SER A 84 11.42 10.40 13.22
C SER A 84 10.69 9.78 14.40
N GLY A 85 9.53 10.32 14.79
CA GLY A 85 8.74 9.79 15.90
C GLY A 85 8.05 8.47 15.56
N GLN A 86 7.73 7.65 16.57
CA GLN A 86 6.83 6.50 16.36
C GLN A 86 5.47 6.97 15.86
N SER A 87 4.81 6.22 14.96
CA SER A 87 3.47 6.54 14.42
C SER A 87 3.37 7.96 13.83
N SER A 88 4.36 8.34 13.03
CA SER A 88 4.58 9.71 12.55
C SER A 88 4.83 9.74 11.04
N ALA A 89 3.91 9.21 10.24
CA ALA A 89 4.04 9.26 8.78
C ALA A 89 4.19 10.70 8.25
N PRO A 90 5.06 10.96 7.25
CA PRO A 90 5.24 12.29 6.66
C PRO A 90 4.01 12.71 5.85
N ILE A 91 3.34 11.78 5.16
CA ILE A 91 2.01 11.98 4.57
C ILE A 91 1.01 11.13 5.36
N ARG A 92 0.16 11.79 6.13
CA ARG A 92 -0.76 11.13 7.07
C ARG A 92 -2.19 11.59 6.89
N THR A 93 -3.11 10.64 7.05
CA THR A 93 -4.53 10.92 7.27
C THR A 93 -5.04 10.16 8.49
N ASP A 94 -6.23 10.51 8.96
CA ASP A 94 -6.85 9.90 10.14
C ASP A 94 -8.38 10.00 10.03
N ARG A 95 -9.08 9.65 11.12
CA ARG A 95 -10.54 9.56 11.21
C ARG A 95 -11.29 10.71 10.54
N GLY A 96 -12.34 10.34 9.79
CA GLY A 96 -13.15 11.27 8.99
C GLY A 96 -12.62 11.47 7.58
N GLY A 97 -11.45 10.92 7.24
CA GLY A 97 -10.87 10.96 5.89
C GLY A 97 -10.56 12.38 5.42
N GLY A 98 -10.59 12.58 4.10
CA GLY A 98 -10.23 13.82 3.43
C GLY A 98 -9.69 13.55 2.02
N THR A 99 -9.12 14.59 1.42
CA THR A 99 -8.44 14.48 0.13
C THR A 99 -7.05 15.09 0.23
N VAL A 100 -6.04 14.32 -0.14
CA VAL A 100 -4.64 14.75 -0.13
C VAL A 100 -4.09 14.64 -1.54
N TYR A 101 -3.56 15.75 -2.04
CA TYR A 101 -2.84 15.82 -3.30
C TYR A 101 -1.42 16.31 -3.03
N VAL A 102 -0.44 15.53 -3.47
CA VAL A 102 0.99 15.85 -3.35
C VAL A 102 1.62 15.80 -4.75
N GLU A 103 2.38 16.83 -5.11
CA GLU A 103 3.15 16.86 -6.35
C GLU A 103 4.59 17.30 -6.07
N GLY A 104 5.56 16.48 -6.45
CA GLY A 104 6.98 16.71 -6.17
C GLY A 104 7.37 16.49 -4.70
N GLY A 105 8.63 16.81 -4.40
CA GLY A 105 9.17 16.76 -3.04
C GLY A 105 9.71 15.40 -2.58
N THR A 106 10.25 15.39 -1.37
CA THR A 106 10.84 14.21 -0.71
C THR A 106 10.19 14.02 0.66
N PHE A 107 9.70 12.81 0.94
CA PHE A 107 9.01 12.47 2.18
C PHE A 107 9.67 11.26 2.83
N THR A 108 10.42 11.51 3.90
CA THR A 108 11.23 10.52 4.60
C THR A 108 10.68 10.23 5.99
N SER A 109 10.48 8.95 6.28
CA SER A 109 10.08 8.43 7.59
C SER A 109 11.17 7.56 8.20
N ASN A 110 11.48 7.79 9.48
CA ASN A 110 12.46 7.03 10.25
C ASN A 110 11.86 6.32 11.48
N GLY A 111 10.60 6.58 11.77
CA GLY A 111 9.92 6.09 12.97
C GLY A 111 9.34 4.68 12.81
N LEU A 112 9.21 3.96 13.92
CA LEU A 112 8.48 2.68 13.93
C LEU A 112 6.99 2.91 13.69
N GLY A 113 6.35 2.03 12.91
CA GLY A 113 4.93 2.12 12.57
C GLY A 113 4.60 3.42 11.83
N SER A 114 5.57 3.93 11.05
CA SER A 114 5.46 5.20 10.35
C SER A 114 5.74 4.95 8.87
N PRO A 115 4.73 4.59 8.08
CA PRO A 115 4.93 4.49 6.65
C PRO A 115 5.22 5.85 6.03
N ALA A 116 5.78 5.89 4.82
CA ALA A 116 5.90 7.15 4.09
C ALA A 116 4.51 7.74 3.78
N VAL A 117 3.51 6.87 3.54
CA VAL A 117 2.10 7.26 3.35
C VAL A 117 1.19 6.41 4.25
N TYR A 118 0.45 7.06 5.16
CA TYR A 118 -0.59 6.41 5.96
C TYR A 118 -1.98 6.92 5.54
N SER A 119 -2.83 6.01 5.04
CA SER A 119 -4.12 6.35 4.43
C SER A 119 -5.33 5.80 5.19
N THR A 120 -6.13 6.73 5.71
CA THR A 120 -7.55 6.56 6.05
C THR A 120 -8.42 7.50 5.17
N ALA A 121 -7.90 7.89 4.00
CA ALA A 121 -8.52 8.87 3.11
C ALA A 121 -8.20 8.58 1.63
N GLN A 122 -8.51 9.53 0.73
CA GLN A 122 -8.04 9.47 -0.66
C GLN A 122 -6.75 10.28 -0.80
N ILE A 123 -5.67 9.62 -1.19
CA ILE A 123 -4.34 10.24 -1.35
C ILE A 123 -3.86 10.05 -2.80
N THR A 124 -3.43 11.13 -3.44
CA THR A 124 -2.71 11.09 -4.71
C THR A 124 -1.36 11.75 -4.54
N VAL A 125 -0.29 11.06 -4.93
CA VAL A 125 1.08 11.55 -4.92
C VAL A 125 1.65 11.44 -6.34
N LYS A 126 2.30 12.49 -6.82
CA LYS A 126 2.89 12.54 -8.16
C LYS A 126 4.33 13.03 -8.12
N GLY A 127 5.24 12.34 -8.80
CA GLY A 127 6.60 12.83 -9.02
C GLY A 127 7.42 13.04 -7.75
N ALA A 128 7.13 12.30 -6.68
CA ALA A 128 7.77 12.47 -5.37
C ALA A 128 8.69 11.29 -5.02
N GLU A 129 9.71 11.58 -4.21
CA GLU A 129 10.53 10.55 -3.55
C GLU A 129 9.91 10.22 -2.19
N LEU A 130 9.61 8.94 -1.98
CA LEU A 130 8.99 8.43 -0.76
C LEU A 130 9.94 7.40 -0.11
N VAL A 131 10.35 7.66 1.13
CA VAL A 131 11.32 6.82 1.83
C VAL A 131 10.79 6.42 3.20
N SER A 132 10.75 5.12 3.48
CA SER A 132 10.50 4.58 4.81
C SER A 132 11.68 3.71 5.23
N ASN A 133 12.40 4.13 6.28
CA ASN A 133 13.66 3.48 6.66
C ASN A 133 13.49 2.34 7.68
N LEU A 134 12.32 2.25 8.33
CA LEU A 134 12.11 1.33 9.46
C LEU A 134 10.75 0.58 9.41
N SER A 135 9.86 0.95 8.50
CA SER A 135 8.47 0.47 8.46
C SER A 135 8.01 0.33 7.01
N GLU A 136 6.71 0.09 6.83
CA GLU A 136 6.07 -0.02 5.52
C GLU A 136 6.32 1.24 4.67
N GLY A 137 6.25 1.14 3.35
CA GLY A 137 6.21 2.30 2.46
C GLY A 137 4.84 2.98 2.47
N VAL A 138 3.79 2.17 2.38
CA VAL A 138 2.40 2.63 2.36
C VAL A 138 1.55 1.73 3.24
N CYS A 139 0.68 2.32 4.04
CA CYS A 139 -0.42 1.62 4.70
C CYS A 139 -1.76 2.21 4.25
N ILE A 140 -2.71 1.35 3.87
CA ILE A 140 -4.09 1.73 3.53
C ILE A 140 -5.04 0.99 4.46
N GLU A 141 -5.91 1.75 5.14
CA GLU A 141 -6.91 1.20 6.04
C GLU A 141 -8.32 1.28 5.44
N GLY A 142 -9.07 0.18 5.50
CA GLY A 142 -10.50 0.12 5.17
C GLY A 142 -10.79 0.46 3.71
N LYS A 143 -11.82 1.29 3.45
CA LYS A 143 -12.29 1.64 2.09
C LYS A 143 -11.46 2.70 1.35
N ASN A 144 -10.26 3.02 1.85
CA ASN A 144 -9.50 4.18 1.42
C ASN A 144 -8.55 3.88 0.26
N SER A 145 -7.89 4.92 -0.28
CA SER A 145 -7.07 4.76 -1.48
C SER A 145 -5.78 5.57 -1.48
N VAL A 146 -4.79 5.02 -2.17
CA VAL A 146 -3.53 5.69 -2.50
C VAL A 146 -3.26 5.51 -3.98
N THR A 147 -2.97 6.61 -4.66
CA THR A 147 -2.54 6.65 -6.06
C THR A 147 -1.16 7.28 -6.14
N LEU A 148 -0.18 6.56 -6.70
CA LEU A 148 1.18 7.02 -6.94
C LEU A 148 1.43 7.13 -8.45
N ILE A 149 1.89 8.29 -8.92
CA ILE A 149 2.14 8.55 -10.34
C ILE A 149 3.58 9.05 -10.49
N ASP A 150 4.41 8.30 -11.20
CA ASP A 150 5.83 8.63 -11.41
C ASP A 150 6.58 8.89 -10.08
N CYS A 151 6.24 8.17 -9.01
CA CYS A 151 6.91 8.28 -7.71
C CYS A 151 8.00 7.22 -7.55
N ASP A 152 9.05 7.57 -6.82
CA ASP A 152 10.09 6.64 -6.39
C ASP A 152 9.88 6.29 -4.92
N LEU A 153 9.35 5.10 -4.65
CA LEU A 153 9.08 4.59 -3.31
C LEU A 153 10.13 3.56 -2.91
N THR A 154 10.83 3.80 -1.80
CA THR A 154 11.74 2.84 -1.16
C THR A 154 11.30 2.59 0.27
N ALA A 155 11.10 1.32 0.62
CA ALA A 155 10.78 0.91 1.99
C ALA A 155 11.75 -0.16 2.50
N ASN A 156 12.13 -0.03 3.77
CA ASN A 156 12.94 -1.00 4.50
C ASN A 156 12.24 -1.35 5.81
N ASN A 157 11.19 -2.17 5.72
CA ASN A 157 10.44 -2.60 6.89
C ASN A 157 11.25 -3.65 7.66
N THR A 158 12.02 -3.22 8.66
CA THR A 158 12.83 -4.14 9.47
C THR A 158 12.18 -4.49 10.80
N ARG A 159 10.99 -3.94 11.10
CA ARG A 159 10.34 -4.09 12.41
C ARG A 159 8.82 -4.06 12.29
N MET A 160 8.19 -5.18 12.64
CA MET A 160 6.74 -5.29 12.78
C MET A 160 6.20 -4.33 13.85
N ASN A 161 5.00 -3.79 13.58
CA ASN A 161 4.19 -3.17 14.62
C ASN A 161 3.60 -4.24 15.58
N SER A 162 2.87 -3.81 16.61
CA SER A 162 2.40 -4.72 17.67
C SER A 162 1.39 -5.78 17.23
N PHE A 163 0.72 -5.58 16.09
CA PHE A 163 -0.31 -6.50 15.58
C PHE A 163 0.22 -7.35 14.41
N ALA A 164 1.08 -6.78 13.57
CA ALA A 164 1.63 -7.47 12.41
C ALA A 164 2.41 -8.75 12.79
N SER A 165 2.35 -9.73 11.91
CA SER A 165 3.17 -10.94 11.94
C SER A 165 4.00 -11.13 10.67
N PHE A 166 3.85 -10.23 9.70
CA PHE A 166 4.68 -10.14 8.50
C PHE A 166 5.44 -8.81 8.47
N LEU A 167 6.55 -8.80 7.75
CA LEU A 167 7.16 -7.57 7.26
C LEU A 167 6.64 -7.37 5.83
N ASP A 168 6.29 -6.13 5.50
CA ASP A 168 5.79 -5.78 4.19
C ASP A 168 6.09 -4.32 3.80
N THR A 169 6.09 -4.06 2.50
CA THR A 169 6.31 -2.72 1.93
C THR A 169 4.99 -1.99 1.72
N ILE A 170 3.98 -2.65 1.16
CA ILE A 170 2.63 -2.09 1.00
C ILE A 170 1.65 -2.92 1.82
N MET A 171 1.16 -2.34 2.91
CA MET A 171 0.15 -2.94 3.77
C MET A 171 -1.24 -2.44 3.41
N ILE A 172 -2.16 -3.35 3.14
CA ILE A 172 -3.56 -3.00 2.86
C ILE A 172 -4.44 -3.82 3.79
N TYR A 173 -5.12 -3.15 4.73
CA TYR A 173 -5.80 -3.84 5.81
C TYR A 173 -7.05 -3.12 6.32
N GLN A 174 -7.85 -3.80 7.13
CA GLN A 174 -8.84 -3.14 8.00
C GLN A 174 -8.36 -3.29 9.44
N SER A 175 -8.25 -2.17 10.16
CA SER A 175 -7.96 -2.21 11.59
C SER A 175 -9.22 -2.38 12.45
N MET A 176 -9.02 -2.60 13.75
CA MET A 176 -10.08 -2.67 14.77
C MET A 176 -10.28 -1.33 15.51
N SER A 177 -9.63 -0.23 15.09
CA SER A 177 -9.71 1.05 15.80
C SER A 177 -11.03 1.80 15.57
N GLY A 178 -11.68 1.56 14.41
CA GLY A 178 -12.84 2.33 13.98
C GLY A 178 -12.50 3.71 13.38
N ASP A 179 -11.23 3.93 13.00
CA ASP A 179 -10.78 5.15 12.33
C ASP A 179 -11.13 5.14 10.85
N ALA A 180 -11.13 3.97 10.20
CA ALA A 180 -11.57 3.77 8.83
C ALA A 180 -12.79 2.83 8.75
N ASP A 181 -13.73 3.17 7.86
CA ASP A 181 -14.85 2.28 7.54
C ASP A 181 -14.39 1.11 6.66
N SER A 182 -15.01 -0.04 6.86
CA SER A 182 -14.88 -1.19 5.99
C SER A 182 -15.39 -0.91 4.58
N GLY A 183 -14.74 -1.51 3.59
CA GLY A 183 -15.12 -1.44 2.19
C GLY A 183 -13.96 -1.88 1.31
N THR A 184 -14.03 -1.58 0.03
CA THR A 184 -12.95 -1.91 -0.91
C THR A 184 -11.91 -0.80 -0.94
N SER A 185 -10.68 -1.12 -0.54
CA SER A 185 -9.53 -0.23 -0.72
C SER A 185 -9.03 -0.24 -2.16
N ALA A 186 -8.24 0.77 -2.52
CA ALA A 186 -7.53 0.79 -3.80
C ALA A 186 -6.09 1.29 -3.66
N PHE A 187 -5.14 0.52 -4.19
CA PHE A 187 -3.77 0.99 -4.44
C PHE A 187 -3.56 1.07 -5.95
N THR A 188 -3.11 2.22 -6.44
CA THR A 188 -2.77 2.40 -7.85
C THR A 188 -1.37 2.97 -7.96
N MET A 189 -0.54 2.38 -8.83
CA MET A 189 0.78 2.92 -9.16
C MET A 189 0.99 2.89 -10.67
N THR A 190 1.37 4.03 -11.23
CA THR A 190 1.67 4.20 -12.65
C THR A 190 3.04 4.84 -12.82
N GLY A 191 3.93 4.21 -13.59
CA GLY A 191 5.31 4.68 -13.74
C GLY A 191 6.11 4.59 -12.43
N GLY A 192 7.26 5.28 -12.40
CA GLY A 192 8.13 5.36 -11.22
C GLY A 192 8.73 4.01 -10.80
N SER A 193 9.12 3.93 -9.53
CA SER A 193 9.75 2.73 -8.96
C SER A 193 9.24 2.37 -7.56
N LEU A 194 9.17 1.07 -7.28
CA LEU A 194 8.85 0.49 -5.99
C LEU A 194 9.97 -0.45 -5.56
N THR A 195 10.83 0.01 -4.64
CA THR A 195 11.90 -0.78 -4.05
C THR A 195 11.48 -1.30 -2.69
N SER A 196 11.21 -2.60 -2.61
CA SER A 196 10.97 -3.34 -1.36
C SER A 196 12.28 -3.94 -0.88
N ARG A 197 12.89 -3.35 0.17
CA ARG A 197 14.16 -3.86 0.72
C ARG A 197 14.00 -5.05 1.65
N SER A 198 12.84 -5.16 2.30
CA SER A 198 12.55 -6.24 3.24
C SER A 198 11.05 -6.46 3.35
N GLY A 199 10.66 -7.72 3.46
CA GLY A 199 9.28 -8.15 3.57
C GLY A 199 8.59 -8.36 2.23
N HIS A 200 7.31 -8.72 2.30
CA HIS A 200 6.46 -8.91 1.14
C HIS A 200 6.26 -7.57 0.43
N VAL A 201 6.27 -7.54 -0.91
CA VAL A 201 6.04 -6.27 -1.63
C VAL A 201 4.63 -5.76 -1.33
N PHE A 202 3.63 -6.63 -1.43
CA PHE A 202 2.24 -6.36 -1.05
C PHE A 202 1.74 -7.37 0.00
N HIS A 203 1.09 -6.87 1.05
CA HIS A 203 0.38 -7.68 2.03
C HIS A 203 -1.06 -7.20 2.18
N VAL A 204 -2.01 -8.10 1.91
CA VAL A 204 -3.45 -7.85 2.02
C VAL A 204 -4.00 -8.74 3.12
N THR A 205 -4.56 -8.12 4.15
CA THR A 205 -5.14 -8.83 5.29
C THR A 205 -6.38 -8.13 5.82
N ASN A 206 -7.39 -8.89 6.22
CA ASN A 206 -8.62 -8.39 6.81
C ASN A 206 -9.30 -7.32 5.94
N THR A 207 -9.23 -7.37 4.61
CA THR A 207 -9.87 -6.38 3.73
C THR A 207 -10.08 -6.89 2.30
N THR A 208 -10.96 -6.20 1.57
CA THR A 208 -11.07 -6.33 0.11
C THR A 208 -10.32 -5.18 -0.56
N THR A 209 -9.48 -5.49 -1.55
CA THR A 209 -8.70 -4.47 -2.24
C THR A 209 -8.60 -4.68 -3.75
N VAL A 210 -8.37 -3.57 -4.46
CA VAL A 210 -7.95 -3.54 -5.86
C VAL A 210 -6.58 -2.88 -5.95
N ILE A 211 -5.59 -3.64 -6.40
CA ILE A 211 -4.23 -3.20 -6.70
C ILE A 211 -4.13 -3.06 -8.22
N THR A 212 -3.74 -1.88 -8.71
CA THR A 212 -3.56 -1.59 -10.14
C THR A 212 -2.15 -1.09 -10.39
N LEU A 213 -1.41 -1.76 -11.28
CA LEU A 213 -0.03 -1.46 -11.63
C LEU A 213 0.08 -1.26 -13.13
N ASP A 214 0.69 -0.14 -13.54
CA ASP A 214 0.99 0.17 -14.94
C ASP A 214 2.41 0.70 -15.10
N ASN A 215 3.28 -0.05 -15.80
CA ASN A 215 4.64 0.37 -16.11
C ASN A 215 5.49 0.75 -14.88
N VAL A 216 5.33 0.03 -13.76
CA VAL A 216 6.06 0.30 -12.51
C VAL A 216 7.35 -0.50 -12.48
N ASN A 217 8.49 0.13 -12.16
CA ASN A 217 9.72 -0.62 -11.90
C ASN A 217 9.72 -1.19 -10.47
N ILE A 218 9.40 -2.47 -10.31
CA ILE A 218 9.38 -3.14 -9.00
C ILE A 218 10.72 -3.83 -8.77
N VAL A 219 11.38 -3.50 -7.66
CA VAL A 219 12.61 -4.15 -7.19
C VAL A 219 12.31 -4.80 -5.84
N ASN A 220 12.34 -6.12 -5.79
CA ASN A 220 12.22 -6.88 -4.54
C ASN A 220 13.61 -7.38 -4.13
N GLU A 221 14.17 -6.80 -3.07
CA GLU A 221 15.48 -7.20 -2.53
C GLU A 221 15.34 -8.24 -1.41
N ASP A 222 14.12 -8.56 -0.98
CA ASP A 222 13.89 -9.55 0.05
C ASP A 222 14.19 -10.96 -0.47
N ALA A 223 14.99 -11.72 0.31
CA ALA A 223 15.47 -13.04 -0.09
C ALA A 223 14.34 -14.08 -0.23
N GLU A 224 13.20 -13.88 0.43
CA GLU A 224 12.03 -14.73 0.27
C GLU A 224 11.29 -14.47 -1.06
N GLY A 225 11.51 -13.32 -1.69
CA GLY A 225 10.97 -13.01 -3.01
C GLY A 225 9.43 -13.04 -3.08
N VAL A 226 8.73 -12.70 -1.99
CA VAL A 226 7.25 -12.67 -1.98
C VAL A 226 6.77 -11.35 -2.58
N LEU A 227 6.10 -11.45 -3.73
CA LEU A 227 5.48 -10.31 -4.41
C LEU A 227 4.18 -9.91 -3.73
N LEU A 228 3.29 -10.86 -3.48
CA LEU A 228 1.97 -10.58 -2.91
C LEU A 228 1.60 -11.68 -1.93
N SER A 229 1.03 -11.29 -0.79
CA SER A 229 0.39 -12.20 0.15
C SER A 229 -1.03 -11.74 0.44
N VAL A 230 -1.98 -12.68 0.41
CA VAL A 230 -3.39 -12.49 0.75
C VAL A 230 -3.75 -13.55 1.78
N CYS A 231 -3.74 -13.18 3.06
CA CYS A 231 -3.93 -14.12 4.17
C CYS A 231 -4.29 -13.41 5.48
N ASP A 232 -4.62 -14.22 6.49
CA ASP A 232 -4.81 -13.74 7.86
C ASP A 232 -3.49 -13.19 8.45
N ASP A 233 -3.62 -12.15 9.27
CA ASP A 233 -2.59 -11.66 10.17
C ASP A 233 -3.26 -11.22 11.49
N GLY A 234 -2.67 -10.30 12.26
CA GLY A 234 -3.14 -9.87 13.59
C GLY A 234 -4.46 -9.10 13.64
N TRP A 235 -5.24 -9.06 12.55
CA TRP A 235 -6.52 -8.37 12.46
C TRP A 235 -7.66 -9.34 12.10
N SER A 236 -8.88 -8.97 12.46
CA SER A 236 -10.08 -9.78 12.22
C SER A 236 -11.31 -8.90 11.93
N GLY A 237 -12.36 -9.50 11.37
CA GLY A 237 -13.65 -8.84 11.13
C GLY A 237 -14.04 -8.64 9.66
N ALA A 238 -13.15 -8.94 8.73
CA ALA A 238 -13.38 -8.86 7.29
C ALA A 238 -12.66 -10.01 6.54
N SER A 239 -12.97 -10.16 5.25
CA SER A 239 -12.38 -11.19 4.38
C SER A 239 -11.03 -10.74 3.80
N ASN A 240 -10.18 -11.69 3.38
CA ASN A 240 -8.93 -11.40 2.67
C ASN A 240 -9.15 -11.57 1.16
N ILE A 241 -9.38 -10.47 0.44
CA ILE A 241 -9.70 -10.51 -0.98
C ILE A 241 -8.85 -9.48 -1.72
N ALA A 242 -8.07 -9.92 -2.71
CA ALA A 242 -7.29 -9.04 -3.56
C ALA A 242 -7.64 -9.21 -5.04
N THR A 243 -7.70 -8.10 -5.75
CA THR A 243 -7.60 -8.06 -7.21
C THR A 243 -6.28 -7.38 -7.57
N LEU A 244 -5.45 -8.03 -8.37
CA LEU A 244 -4.22 -7.46 -8.93
C LEU A 244 -4.38 -7.30 -10.44
N ASN A 245 -4.49 -6.06 -10.90
CA ASN A 245 -4.53 -5.68 -12.30
C ASN A 245 -3.14 -5.19 -12.72
N ALA A 246 -2.47 -5.95 -13.59
CA ALA A 246 -1.16 -5.62 -14.10
C ALA A 246 -1.26 -5.31 -15.61
N ALA A 247 -0.82 -4.12 -15.99
CA ALA A 247 -0.79 -3.65 -17.37
C ALA A 247 0.63 -3.19 -17.71
N ASN A 248 1.18 -3.59 -18.86
CA ASN A 248 2.56 -3.24 -19.24
C ASN A 248 3.56 -3.43 -18.09
N GLN A 249 3.42 -4.55 -17.37
CA GLN A 249 4.04 -4.74 -16.07
C GLN A 249 4.91 -5.99 -16.08
N THR A 250 6.14 -5.86 -15.58
CA THR A 250 6.97 -7.01 -15.22
C THR A 250 6.77 -7.29 -13.74
N LEU A 251 6.30 -8.50 -13.42
CA LEU A 251 6.11 -9.02 -12.08
C LEU A 251 7.03 -10.23 -11.87
N GLU A 252 7.68 -10.29 -10.72
CA GLU A 252 8.54 -11.40 -10.33
C GLU A 252 8.31 -11.75 -8.86
N GLY A 253 8.32 -13.05 -8.55
CA GLY A 253 8.29 -13.56 -7.18
C GLY A 253 7.13 -14.51 -6.90
N ARG A 254 6.98 -14.87 -5.63
CA ARG A 254 5.91 -15.75 -5.14
C ARG A 254 4.66 -14.95 -4.82
N ILE A 255 3.51 -15.52 -5.13
CA ILE A 255 2.21 -15.04 -4.66
C ILE A 255 1.64 -16.07 -3.68
N LEU A 256 1.35 -15.63 -2.46
CA LEU A 256 0.85 -16.45 -1.38
C LEU A 256 -0.64 -16.15 -1.15
N VAL A 257 -1.51 -17.15 -1.25
CA VAL A 257 -2.95 -16.99 -1.04
C VAL A 257 -3.43 -18.06 -0.07
N GLY A 258 -3.78 -17.64 1.15
CA GLY A 258 -4.21 -18.55 2.20
C GLY A 258 -5.55 -19.22 1.88
N SER A 259 -5.80 -20.39 2.46
CA SER A 259 -6.99 -21.23 2.24
C SER A 259 -8.34 -20.53 2.42
N ASN A 260 -8.41 -19.49 3.27
CA ASN A 260 -9.60 -18.67 3.49
C ASN A 260 -9.64 -17.36 2.67
N SER A 261 -8.72 -17.22 1.72
CA SER A 261 -8.46 -15.98 0.99
C SER A 261 -8.79 -16.11 -0.50
N THR A 262 -8.93 -14.99 -1.20
CA THR A 262 -9.23 -14.96 -2.63
C THR A 262 -8.33 -13.99 -3.38
N LEU A 263 -7.83 -14.42 -4.54
CA LEU A 263 -7.07 -13.59 -5.47
C LEU A 263 -7.68 -13.65 -6.87
N THR A 264 -7.84 -12.48 -7.49
CA THR A 264 -8.00 -12.33 -8.94
C THR A 264 -6.77 -11.64 -9.51
N LEU A 265 -6.06 -12.30 -10.43
CA LEU A 265 -4.89 -11.76 -11.12
C LEU A 265 -5.20 -11.56 -12.60
N SER A 266 -4.98 -10.36 -13.12
CA SER A 266 -5.14 -10.02 -14.53
C SER A 266 -3.81 -9.50 -15.11
N LEU A 267 -3.29 -10.16 -16.14
CA LEU A 267 -2.12 -9.74 -16.90
C LEU A 267 -2.53 -9.22 -18.27
N THR A 268 -2.24 -7.95 -18.54
CA THR A 268 -2.68 -7.25 -19.75
C THR A 268 -1.58 -6.39 -20.36
N ASN A 269 -1.77 -5.96 -21.61
CA ASN A 269 -0.92 -4.97 -22.29
C ASN A 269 0.57 -5.34 -22.28
N GLY A 270 0.91 -6.58 -22.63
CA GLY A 270 2.29 -7.05 -22.70
C GLY A 270 2.93 -7.35 -21.34
N SER A 271 2.13 -7.60 -20.29
CA SER A 271 2.67 -7.91 -18.97
C SER A 271 3.34 -9.29 -18.92
N SER A 272 4.32 -9.44 -18.03
CA SER A 272 4.99 -10.71 -17.76
C SER A 272 4.99 -11.01 -16.28
N PHE A 273 4.58 -12.22 -15.88
CA PHE A 273 4.75 -12.71 -14.51
C PHE A 273 5.75 -13.88 -14.52
N THR A 274 6.81 -13.80 -13.71
CA THR A 274 7.72 -14.93 -13.47
C THR A 274 7.62 -15.33 -12.00
N GLY A 275 7.02 -16.49 -11.73
CA GLY A 275 6.73 -16.87 -10.35
C GLY A 275 5.80 -18.04 -10.15
N THR A 276 5.46 -18.28 -8.89
CA THR A 276 4.51 -19.31 -8.44
C THR A 276 3.33 -18.70 -7.69
N ILE A 277 2.25 -19.47 -7.58
CA ILE A 277 1.16 -19.21 -6.64
C ILE A 277 1.02 -20.41 -5.70
N ASP A 278 1.07 -20.15 -4.40
CA ASP A 278 0.95 -21.19 -3.36
C ASP A 278 0.14 -20.70 -2.15
N GLY A 279 -0.20 -21.63 -1.25
CA GLY A 279 -0.92 -21.34 0.00
C GLY A 279 -0.22 -21.83 1.26
N ASN A 280 1.06 -22.19 1.16
CA ASN A 280 1.84 -22.62 2.32
C ASN A 280 2.47 -21.38 2.95
N ILE A 281 1.77 -20.81 3.93
CA ILE A 281 2.11 -19.52 4.51
C ILE A 281 2.57 -19.73 5.94
N THR A 282 3.80 -19.31 6.23
CA THR A 282 4.34 -19.18 7.59
C THR A 282 4.71 -17.73 7.81
N ASN A 283 4.33 -17.19 8.97
CA ASN A 283 4.63 -15.80 9.27
C ASN A 283 6.05 -15.63 9.82
N ALA A 284 6.50 -14.38 10.00
CA ALA A 284 7.83 -14.07 10.48
C ALA A 284 8.09 -14.56 11.93
N LYS A 285 7.05 -14.97 12.65
CA LYS A 285 7.12 -15.57 14.00
C LYS A 285 7.21 -17.11 13.95
N GLY A 286 7.24 -17.72 12.77
CA GLY A 286 7.31 -19.17 12.57
C GLY A 286 5.98 -19.90 12.74
N ALA A 287 4.85 -19.18 12.86
CA ALA A 287 3.54 -19.79 12.98
C ALA A 287 2.96 -20.07 11.59
N VAL A 288 2.36 -21.24 11.43
CA VAL A 288 1.63 -21.63 10.21
C VAL A 288 0.34 -20.82 10.14
N VAL A 289 0.21 -20.03 9.07
CA VAL A 289 -0.98 -19.23 8.75
C VAL A 289 -1.89 -20.01 7.81
N SER A 290 -1.33 -20.73 6.84
CA SER A 290 -2.09 -21.60 5.94
C SER A 290 -1.23 -22.73 5.38
N THR A 291 -1.88 -23.83 4.99
CA THR A 291 -1.25 -25.03 4.41
C THR A 291 -1.84 -25.39 3.04
N GLU A 292 -2.82 -24.62 2.57
CA GLU A 292 -3.56 -24.87 1.34
C GLU A 292 -3.82 -23.56 0.63
N VAL A 293 -3.82 -23.60 -0.71
CA VAL A 293 -4.11 -22.42 -1.52
C VAL A 293 -5.58 -22.04 -1.42
N GLY A 294 -5.86 -20.74 -1.31
CA GLY A 294 -7.21 -20.19 -1.41
C GLY A 294 -7.78 -20.22 -2.82
N ASN A 295 -8.82 -19.42 -3.04
CA ASN A 295 -9.42 -19.29 -4.36
C ASN A 295 -8.60 -18.35 -5.25
N VAL A 296 -8.05 -18.86 -6.35
CA VAL A 296 -7.21 -18.07 -7.26
C VAL A 296 -7.75 -18.13 -8.68
N SER A 297 -8.06 -16.96 -9.24
CA SER A 297 -8.44 -16.78 -10.64
C SER A 297 -7.35 -16.01 -11.38
N VAL A 298 -6.84 -16.57 -12.48
CA VAL A 298 -5.81 -15.91 -13.31
C VAL A 298 -6.36 -15.68 -14.72
N THR A 299 -6.24 -14.45 -15.21
CA THR A 299 -6.54 -14.06 -16.59
C THR A 299 -5.28 -13.52 -17.27
N ILE A 300 -4.95 -14.03 -18.45
CA ILE A 300 -3.81 -13.59 -19.26
C ILE A 300 -4.31 -13.20 -20.65
N ASP A 301 -4.04 -11.98 -21.09
CA ASP A 301 -4.35 -11.55 -22.45
C ASP A 301 -3.39 -12.15 -23.50
N SER A 302 -3.67 -11.95 -24.78
CA SER A 302 -2.87 -12.54 -25.87
C SER A 302 -1.44 -12.00 -25.97
N SER A 303 -1.15 -10.86 -25.35
CA SER A 303 0.15 -10.19 -25.40
C SER A 303 1.02 -10.48 -24.18
N SER A 304 0.43 -11.03 -23.12
CA SER A 304 1.07 -11.23 -21.82
C SER A 304 1.55 -12.68 -21.65
N THR A 305 2.45 -12.91 -20.70
CA THR A 305 3.03 -14.24 -20.42
C THR A 305 3.15 -14.53 -18.94
N TRP A 306 3.11 -15.82 -18.58
CA TRP A 306 3.42 -16.29 -17.23
C TRP A 306 4.46 -17.41 -17.28
N THR A 307 5.65 -17.18 -16.76
CA THR A 307 6.71 -18.18 -16.59
C THR A 307 6.64 -18.79 -15.19
N LEU A 308 6.44 -20.10 -15.12
CA LEU A 308 6.43 -20.82 -13.85
C LEU A 308 7.86 -20.98 -13.31
N THR A 309 8.01 -20.84 -11.99
CA THR A 309 9.26 -21.18 -11.28
C THR A 309 9.10 -22.37 -10.33
N GLY A 310 7.91 -22.97 -10.31
CA GLY A 310 7.53 -24.12 -9.51
C GLY A 310 6.11 -24.57 -9.84
N ASP A 311 5.75 -25.77 -9.41
CA ASP A 311 4.38 -26.28 -9.56
C ASP A 311 3.39 -25.36 -8.84
N THR A 312 2.33 -24.99 -9.55
CA THR A 312 1.39 -23.95 -9.13
C THR A 312 -0.05 -24.46 -9.17
N TYR A 313 -0.85 -24.07 -8.18
CA TYR A 313 -2.23 -24.52 -8.01
C TYR A 313 -3.17 -23.33 -7.98
N ILE A 314 -4.11 -23.28 -8.93
CA ILE A 314 -5.13 -22.22 -9.02
C ILE A 314 -6.51 -22.82 -9.23
N SER A 315 -7.54 -22.04 -8.95
CA SER A 315 -8.93 -22.46 -9.07
C SER A 315 -9.47 -22.25 -10.48
N TRP A 316 -9.08 -21.15 -11.14
CA TRP A 316 -9.58 -20.79 -12.46
C TRP A 316 -8.50 -20.15 -13.34
N PHE A 317 -8.49 -20.50 -14.62
CA PHE A 317 -7.62 -19.92 -15.63
C PHE A 317 -8.44 -19.44 -16.83
N SER A 318 -8.14 -18.23 -17.32
CA SER A 318 -8.70 -17.69 -18.56
C SER A 318 -7.57 -17.09 -19.41
N GLY A 319 -7.42 -17.59 -20.64
CA GLY A 319 -6.36 -17.16 -21.55
C GLY A 319 -5.95 -18.28 -22.48
N ASP A 320 -4.99 -18.00 -23.36
CA ASP A 320 -4.33 -19.03 -24.16
C ASP A 320 -3.24 -19.72 -23.32
N ALA A 321 -3.37 -21.03 -23.11
CA ALA A 321 -2.41 -21.81 -22.33
C ALA A 321 -0.98 -21.71 -22.87
N SER A 322 -0.78 -21.44 -24.16
CA SER A 322 0.55 -21.24 -24.75
C SER A 322 1.27 -19.99 -24.23
N ARG A 323 0.56 -19.10 -23.52
CA ARG A 323 1.14 -17.94 -22.81
C ARG A 323 1.76 -18.31 -21.46
N VAL A 324 1.48 -19.52 -20.96
CA VAL A 324 2.12 -20.05 -19.77
C VAL A 324 3.37 -20.82 -20.21
N ILE A 325 4.53 -20.45 -19.70
CA ILE A 325 5.82 -21.10 -19.94
C ILE A 325 6.06 -22.03 -18.76
N SER A 326 6.03 -23.33 -19.03
CA SER A 326 6.10 -24.38 -18.00
C SER A 326 7.43 -24.35 -17.24
N ASN A 327 8.53 -24.10 -17.95
CA ASN A 327 9.89 -24.15 -17.40
C ASN A 327 10.18 -25.46 -16.62
N GLY A 328 9.60 -26.57 -17.07
CA GLY A 328 9.70 -27.88 -16.39
C GLY A 328 8.75 -28.08 -15.20
N CYS A 329 7.88 -27.11 -14.92
CA CYS A 329 6.85 -27.14 -13.87
C CYS A 329 5.45 -27.33 -14.45
N THR A 330 4.50 -27.64 -13.58
CA THR A 330 3.09 -27.87 -13.95
C THR A 330 2.17 -26.82 -13.33
N LEU A 331 1.29 -26.24 -14.14
CA LEU A 331 0.16 -25.46 -13.66
C LEU A 331 -1.05 -26.39 -13.49
N TYR A 332 -1.58 -26.49 -12.28
CA TYR A 332 -2.81 -27.22 -11.97
C TYR A 332 -3.97 -26.23 -11.83
N VAL A 333 -5.01 -26.41 -12.66
CA VAL A 333 -6.25 -25.66 -12.61
C VAL A 333 -7.34 -26.57 -12.06
N ASN A 334 -7.89 -26.22 -10.90
CA ASN A 334 -8.88 -27.01 -10.19
C ASN A 334 -8.46 -28.50 -10.05
N GLY A 335 -7.19 -28.72 -9.65
CA GLY A 335 -6.60 -30.04 -9.45
C GLY A 335 -6.22 -30.81 -10.72
N THR A 336 -6.42 -30.24 -11.91
CA THR A 336 -6.05 -30.88 -13.19
C THR A 336 -4.90 -30.12 -13.85
N ALA A 337 -3.88 -30.83 -14.33
CA ALA A 337 -2.78 -30.22 -15.07
C ALA A 337 -3.31 -29.51 -16.34
N LEU A 338 -3.00 -28.23 -16.50
CA LEU A 338 -3.35 -27.46 -17.68
C LEU A 338 -2.54 -27.97 -18.88
N THR A 339 -3.22 -28.28 -19.98
CA THR A 339 -2.59 -28.70 -21.22
C THR A 339 -2.36 -27.52 -22.16
N GLY A 340 -1.39 -27.63 -23.07
CA GLY A 340 -1.08 -26.56 -24.04
C GLY A 340 -0.17 -25.46 -23.53
N VAL A 341 0.44 -25.65 -22.35
CA VAL A 341 1.55 -24.80 -21.85
C VAL A 341 2.79 -24.95 -22.72
N SER A 342 3.60 -23.89 -22.81
CA SER A 342 4.83 -23.83 -23.62
C SER A 342 6.08 -24.34 -22.90
#